data_AF-A0A6J4PP86-F1
#
_entry.id   AF-A0A6J4PP86-F1
#
_cell.length_a   1.000
_cell.length_b   1.000
_cell.length_c   1.000
_cell.angle_alpha   90.00
_cell.angle_beta   90.00
_cell.angle_gamma   90.00
#
_symmetry.space_group_name_H-M   'P 1'
#
loop_
_entity.id
_entity.type
_entity.pdbx_description
1 polymer ?
#
loop_
_entity_poly.entity_id
_entity_poly.type
_entity_poly.pdbx_seq_one_letter_code
_entity_poly.pdbx_strand_id
1 'polypeptide(L)'
;MPDRVVISTRPAETGLRPGVQGPQPAWRAVKFPYMRSMTLHIPFDNSYARLPDRFFVRQPPVPVSAPRLLALNEPLARELGLDPAALSSPEGVAMLAGNTVPAGAEPLAQAYAGHQFGGWNPQLGDGRAILLGEVVDQAGQRRDIQLKGSGRTPFSRMGDGRAWVGPVLREFVVSEAMHAMGVPTTRALSAAATGETIRRERAYPGAVLARVASSHIRVGTFQYFYARRDMEALAALTDHVIARHYPQAQGAMGLLRAVVDRQARLVAHWMALGFIHGVMNTDNMAVSGETIDYGPCAFMDEYHPDKVFSSIDAYGRYAYRMQPQVAAWNLAQLATALLPLMGEEAAIPEATEIVQGFAEIYGAEWTRHFAGKLGLSPDDPDAQPLATRLLDQMAATWADFTLTFRALSEGTDVHDLLAAQPEFQAWRLEWEAKSPDRAVMRRVNPAIIPRNHRVEAMIQAAIEGDLG
;
A
#
# COMPACT_ATOMS: atom_id res chain seq x y z
N MET A 1 -19.67 75.25 -36.94
CA MET A 1 -20.60 75.60 -35.85
C MET A 1 -20.70 74.40 -34.93
N PRO A 2 -20.38 74.61 -33.65
CA PRO A 2 -19.02 74.34 -33.19
C PRO A 2 -19.02 73.63 -31.81
N ASP A 3 -18.06 72.74 -31.55
CA ASP A 3 -16.78 72.94 -30.82
C ASP A 3 -16.92 72.61 -29.32
N ARG A 4 -16.08 71.71 -28.77
CA ARG A 4 -14.74 71.97 -28.16
C ARG A 4 -14.83 73.07 -27.08
N VAL A 5 -14.24 72.94 -25.90
CA VAL A 5 -12.79 73.08 -25.61
C VAL A 5 -12.62 72.79 -24.09
N VAL A 6 -11.79 71.83 -23.64
CA VAL A 6 -10.38 71.87 -23.15
C VAL A 6 -10.01 72.91 -22.05
N ILE A 7 -9.15 72.46 -21.11
CA ILE A 7 -8.19 73.20 -20.22
C ILE A 7 -8.84 73.76 -18.92
N SER A 8 -8.39 73.46 -17.68
CA SER A 8 -7.08 73.86 -17.13
C SER A 8 -6.71 73.24 -15.77
N THR A 9 -5.40 73.01 -15.66
CA THR A 9 -4.44 73.00 -14.52
C THR A 9 -4.85 73.28 -13.06
N ARG A 10 -4.29 72.44 -12.16
CA ARG A 10 -4.01 72.54 -10.69
C ARG A 10 -3.52 73.94 -10.19
N PRO A 11 -3.17 74.15 -8.89
CA PRO A 11 -3.66 73.68 -7.55
C PRO A 11 -3.87 74.83 -6.53
N ALA A 12 -4.46 74.58 -5.35
CA ALA A 12 -4.17 75.23 -4.04
C ALA A 12 -5.19 74.73 -3.00
N GLU A 13 -4.81 73.90 -2.03
CA GLU A 13 -4.26 74.24 -0.71
C GLU A 13 -5.27 74.68 0.37
N THR A 14 -5.24 73.92 1.46
CA THR A 14 -5.49 74.28 2.87
C THR A 14 -6.91 74.57 3.35
N GLY A 15 -7.33 73.82 4.37
CA GLY A 15 -8.55 74.07 5.11
C GLY A 15 -8.85 73.02 6.18
N LEU A 16 -7.92 72.78 7.10
CA LEU A 16 -8.18 72.05 8.34
C LEU A 16 -9.34 72.72 9.11
N ARG A 17 -10.38 71.95 9.44
CA ARG A 17 -11.19 72.17 10.64
C ARG A 17 -11.40 70.85 11.39
N PRO A 18 -11.49 70.89 12.73
CA PRO A 18 -11.15 69.78 13.59
C PRO A 18 -12.38 69.02 14.11
N GLY A 19 -12.18 67.74 14.38
CA GLY A 19 -12.74 67.06 15.55
C GLY A 19 -14.22 66.67 15.51
N VAL A 20 -14.49 65.42 15.13
CA VAL A 20 -15.35 64.52 15.93
C VAL A 20 -14.71 63.12 15.88
N GLN A 21 -14.04 62.73 16.96
CA GLN A 21 -13.57 61.36 17.16
C GLN A 21 -14.79 60.47 17.46
N GLY A 22 -15.21 59.67 16.48
CA GLY A 22 -16.01 58.47 16.75
C GLY A 22 -15.14 57.41 17.45
N PRO A 23 -15.70 56.56 18.31
CA PRO A 23 -14.90 55.60 19.08
C PRO A 23 -14.20 54.63 18.14
N GLN A 24 -12.87 54.66 18.13
CA GLN A 24 -12.07 53.59 17.54
C GLN A 24 -12.37 52.30 18.31
N PRO A 25 -12.67 51.18 17.63
CA PRO A 25 -12.66 49.89 18.30
C PRO A 25 -11.22 49.61 18.73
N ALA A 26 -10.98 49.66 20.03
CA ALA A 26 -9.74 49.18 20.62
C ALA A 26 -9.69 47.66 20.46
N TRP A 27 -9.24 47.16 19.32
CA TRP A 27 -8.69 45.81 19.23
C TRP A 27 -7.38 45.81 20.02
N ARG A 28 -7.52 45.63 21.35
CA ARG A 28 -6.42 45.14 22.17
C ARG A 28 -5.93 43.87 21.49
N ALA A 29 -4.70 43.90 21.00
CA ALA A 29 -3.99 42.71 20.58
C ALA A 29 -4.00 41.74 21.77
N VAL A 30 -4.85 40.72 21.69
CA VAL A 30 -4.75 39.56 22.56
C VAL A 30 -3.45 38.89 22.16
N LYS A 31 -2.37 39.18 22.90
CA LYS A 31 -1.16 38.38 22.83
C LYS A 31 -1.56 36.97 23.29
N PHE A 32 -1.69 36.05 22.34
CA PHE A 32 -1.78 34.63 22.65
C PHE A 32 -0.47 34.24 23.34
N PRO A 33 -0.48 33.90 24.65
CA PRO A 33 0.69 33.35 25.28
C PRO A 33 0.79 31.88 24.83
N TYR A 34 1.99 31.47 24.40
CA TYR A 34 2.34 30.17 23.83
C TYR A 34 2.07 29.97 22.33
N MET A 35 2.83 30.67 21.48
CA MET A 35 3.41 29.94 20.34
C MET A 35 4.40 28.93 20.92
N ARG A 36 3.93 27.72 21.28
CA ARG A 36 4.86 26.60 21.47
C ARG A 36 5.62 26.48 20.15
N SER A 37 6.95 26.59 20.20
CA SER A 37 7.79 26.12 19.12
C SER A 37 7.36 24.69 18.80
N MET A 38 6.86 24.45 17.59
CA MET A 38 6.65 23.09 17.11
C MET A 38 8.02 22.44 17.06
N THR A 39 8.25 21.44 17.90
CA THR A 39 9.48 20.65 17.95
C THR A 39 9.52 19.58 16.86
N LEU A 40 8.35 19.17 16.35
CA LEU A 40 8.24 18.24 15.24
C LEU A 40 8.42 18.96 13.90
N HIS A 41 9.56 18.75 13.26
CA HIS A 41 9.81 19.15 11.89
C HIS A 41 9.85 17.90 10.99
N ILE A 42 9.08 17.93 9.90
CA ILE A 42 9.09 16.89 8.87
C ILE A 42 9.28 17.58 7.52
N PRO A 43 10.31 17.20 6.74
CA PRO A 43 10.63 17.87 5.48
C PRO A 43 9.72 17.36 4.36
N PHE A 44 8.45 17.77 4.38
CA PHE A 44 7.50 17.40 3.34
C PHE A 44 7.85 18.01 1.97
N ASP A 45 7.70 17.21 0.92
CA ASP A 45 7.78 17.60 -0.49
C ASP A 45 6.67 16.90 -1.28
N ASN A 46 5.52 17.60 -1.42
CA ASN A 46 4.26 17.01 -1.88
C ASN A 46 4.13 17.04 -3.41
N SER A 47 4.74 16.07 -4.08
CA SER A 47 4.64 15.91 -5.54
C SER A 47 3.24 15.57 -6.05
N TYR A 48 2.48 14.74 -5.33
CA TYR A 48 1.13 14.35 -5.74
C TYR A 48 0.14 15.51 -5.60
N ALA A 49 0.31 16.34 -4.56
CA ALA A 49 -0.50 17.53 -4.35
C ALA A 49 -0.31 18.61 -5.44
N ARG A 50 0.71 18.48 -6.30
CA ARG A 50 0.95 19.36 -7.46
C ARG A 50 0.23 18.89 -8.73
N LEU A 51 -0.39 17.71 -8.72
CA LEU A 51 -1.28 17.28 -9.80
C LEU A 51 -2.58 18.12 -9.82
N PRO A 52 -3.31 18.16 -10.94
CA PRO A 52 -4.58 18.89 -11.03
C PRO A 52 -5.57 18.48 -9.93
N ASP A 53 -6.40 19.43 -9.47
CA ASP A 53 -7.32 19.20 -8.33
C ASP A 53 -8.29 18.03 -8.52
N ARG A 54 -8.57 17.61 -9.76
CA ARG A 54 -9.43 16.45 -10.06
C ARG A 54 -8.88 15.09 -9.59
N PHE A 55 -7.61 15.03 -9.16
CA PHE A 55 -6.98 13.81 -8.62
C PHE A 55 -7.31 13.55 -7.16
N PHE A 56 -7.77 14.56 -6.42
CA PHE A 56 -7.91 14.45 -4.99
C PHE A 56 -8.91 15.46 -4.44
N VAL A 57 -9.23 15.33 -3.16
CA VAL A 57 -9.84 16.41 -2.39
C VAL A 57 -8.89 16.78 -1.27
N ARG A 58 -8.48 18.06 -1.21
CA ARG A 58 -7.67 18.59 -0.11
C ARG A 58 -8.52 18.64 1.14
N GLN A 59 -8.09 17.96 2.19
CA GLN A 59 -8.73 18.01 3.50
C GLN A 59 -7.79 17.46 4.57
N PRO A 60 -7.77 18.07 5.77
CA PRO A 60 -7.05 17.50 6.89
C PRO A 60 -7.73 16.22 7.41
N PRO A 61 -7.00 15.38 8.15
CA PRO A 61 -7.60 14.33 8.97
C PRO A 61 -8.65 14.88 9.95
N VAL A 62 -9.58 14.02 10.37
CA VAL A 62 -10.53 14.33 11.45
C VAL A 62 -9.88 13.97 12.79
N PRO A 63 -9.65 14.93 13.70
CA PRO A 63 -9.03 14.67 15.00
C PRO A 63 -9.77 13.60 15.81
N VAL A 64 -9.05 12.97 16.72
CA VAL A 64 -9.57 11.93 17.63
C VAL A 64 -9.54 12.38 19.09
N SER A 65 -10.30 11.72 19.95
CA SER A 65 -10.55 12.17 21.32
C SER A 65 -9.34 12.06 22.26
N ALA A 66 -8.60 10.95 22.21
CA ALA A 66 -7.46 10.70 23.09
C ALA A 66 -6.38 9.90 22.35
N PRO A 67 -5.54 10.57 21.54
CA PRO A 67 -4.50 9.90 20.77
C PRO A 67 -3.43 9.29 21.69
N ARG A 68 -3.12 8.01 21.49
CA ARG A 68 -2.05 7.31 22.22
C ARG A 68 -1.30 6.38 21.29
N LEU A 69 0.03 6.39 21.34
CA LEU A 69 0.85 5.48 20.56
C LEU A 69 0.64 4.03 21.04
N LEU A 70 0.37 3.13 20.09
CA LEU A 70 0.33 1.68 20.30
C LEU A 70 1.65 1.03 19.88
N ALA A 71 2.18 1.45 18.74
CA ALA A 71 3.46 1.00 18.22
C ALA A 71 4.08 2.06 17.31
N LEU A 72 5.40 2.17 17.33
CA LEU A 72 6.20 2.98 16.40
C LEU A 72 7.31 2.11 15.81
N ASN A 73 7.43 2.15 14.48
CA ASN A 73 8.50 1.50 13.76
C ASN A 73 9.72 2.44 13.70
N GLU A 74 10.55 2.40 14.73
CA GLU A 74 11.71 3.29 14.81
C GLU A 74 12.74 3.07 13.68
N PRO A 75 13.04 1.84 13.22
CA PRO A 75 13.90 1.64 12.05
C PRO A 75 13.38 2.36 10.81
N LEU A 76 12.08 2.23 10.51
CA LEU A 76 11.47 2.92 9.37
C LEU A 76 11.46 4.45 9.56
N ALA A 77 11.20 4.95 10.77
CA ALA A 77 11.29 6.37 11.06
C ALA A 77 12.69 6.91 10.72
N ARG A 78 13.74 6.19 11.11
CA ARG A 78 15.13 6.55 10.76
C ARG A 78 15.36 6.48 9.25
N GLU A 79 14.91 5.43 8.56
CA GLU A 79 15.00 5.34 7.09
C GLU A 79 14.39 6.57 6.40
N LEU A 80 13.25 7.07 6.91
CA LEU A 80 12.58 8.27 6.40
C LEU A 80 13.25 9.59 6.77
N GLY A 81 14.35 9.56 7.53
CA GLY A 81 15.03 10.76 8.03
C GLY A 81 14.29 11.45 9.18
N LEU A 82 13.42 10.73 9.89
CA LEU A 82 12.62 11.23 11.01
C LEU A 82 13.22 10.78 12.34
N ASP A 83 13.06 11.62 13.38
CA ASP A 83 13.49 11.29 14.75
C ASP A 83 12.40 10.48 15.47
N PRO A 84 12.66 9.22 15.88
CA PRO A 84 11.71 8.41 16.64
C PRO A 84 11.29 9.04 17.98
N ALA A 85 12.19 9.76 18.64
CA ALA A 85 11.90 10.43 19.90
C ALA A 85 10.90 11.59 19.70
N ALA A 86 11.10 12.38 18.64
CA ALA A 86 10.13 13.40 18.23
C ALA A 86 8.77 12.80 17.84
N LEU A 87 8.74 11.67 17.12
CA LEU A 87 7.49 10.99 16.75
C LEU A 87 6.75 10.41 17.96
N SER A 88 7.48 10.03 19.02
CA SER A 88 6.90 9.51 20.27
C SER A 88 6.48 10.62 21.25
N SER A 89 6.83 11.87 20.98
CA SER A 89 6.39 13.03 21.78
C SER A 89 4.87 13.25 21.66
N PRO A 90 4.24 13.99 22.59
CA PRO A 90 2.82 14.34 22.47
C PRO A 90 2.46 14.99 21.13
N GLU A 91 3.30 15.87 20.61
CA GLU A 91 3.14 16.50 19.30
C GLU A 91 3.25 15.48 18.14
N GLY A 92 4.20 14.55 18.22
CA GLY A 92 4.38 13.45 17.26
C GLY A 92 3.18 12.50 17.22
N VAL A 93 2.71 12.06 18.39
CA VAL A 93 1.54 11.19 18.51
C VAL A 93 0.28 11.89 18.02
N ALA A 94 0.13 13.20 18.28
CA ALA A 94 -0.97 13.99 17.74
C ALA A 94 -0.94 14.03 16.20
N MET A 95 0.23 14.13 15.57
CA MET A 95 0.34 14.01 14.11
C MET A 95 -0.05 12.61 13.62
N LEU A 96 0.55 11.56 14.21
CA LEU A 96 0.35 10.17 13.77
C LEU A 96 -1.11 9.72 13.91
N ALA A 97 -1.87 10.32 14.84
CA ALA A 97 -3.30 10.10 15.00
C ALA A 97 -4.19 11.03 14.16
N GLY A 98 -3.62 12.05 13.49
CA GLY A 98 -4.37 13.02 12.68
C GLY A 98 -4.96 14.21 13.45
N ASN A 99 -4.50 14.47 14.67
CA ASN A 99 -4.95 15.63 15.46
C ASN A 99 -4.20 16.92 15.12
N THR A 100 -3.03 16.82 14.49
CA THR A 100 -2.23 17.99 14.11
C THR A 100 -1.63 17.77 12.74
N VAL A 101 -1.76 18.78 11.88
CA VAL A 101 -1.12 18.81 10.57
C VAL A 101 0.18 19.61 10.72
N PRO A 102 1.36 18.97 10.60
CA PRO A 102 2.65 19.65 10.71
C PRO A 102 2.86 20.63 9.56
N ALA A 103 3.72 21.62 9.77
CA ALA A 103 4.07 22.58 8.73
C ALA A 103 4.67 21.86 7.50
N GLY A 104 4.26 22.27 6.30
CA GLY A 104 4.68 21.68 5.02
C GLY A 104 3.84 20.51 4.53
N ALA A 105 2.99 19.91 5.38
CA ALA A 105 2.04 18.87 4.93
C ALA A 105 0.90 19.47 4.09
N GLU A 106 0.48 18.75 3.05
CA GLU A 106 -0.65 19.12 2.19
C GLU A 106 -1.66 17.96 2.14
N PRO A 107 -2.48 17.81 3.20
CA PRO A 107 -3.28 16.62 3.37
C PRO A 107 -4.40 16.52 2.33
N LEU A 108 -4.56 15.34 1.75
CA LEU A 108 -5.53 15.07 0.68
C LEU A 108 -6.07 13.64 0.72
N ALA A 109 -7.26 13.44 0.16
CA ALA A 109 -7.83 12.13 -0.13
C ALA A 109 -7.80 11.89 -1.64
N GLN A 110 -7.22 10.78 -2.10
CA GLN A 110 -7.08 10.49 -3.53
C GLN A 110 -8.38 9.96 -4.14
N ALA A 111 -8.67 10.35 -5.38
CA ALA A 111 -9.76 9.81 -6.18
C ALA A 111 -9.29 8.60 -6.99
N TYR A 112 -10.06 7.52 -6.97
CA TYR A 112 -9.86 6.36 -7.83
C TYR A 112 -11.16 5.57 -8.02
N ALA A 113 -11.17 4.65 -8.97
CA ALA A 113 -12.25 3.71 -9.27
C ALA A 113 -11.67 2.29 -9.22
N GLY A 114 -12.45 1.27 -9.59
CA GLY A 114 -11.88 -0.07 -9.70
C GLY A 114 -12.88 -1.15 -10.02
N HIS A 115 -12.36 -2.30 -10.44
CA HIS A 115 -13.15 -3.51 -10.57
C HIS A 115 -13.07 -4.30 -9.26
N GLN A 116 -14.19 -4.37 -8.53
CA GLN A 116 -14.31 -5.12 -7.30
C GLN A 116 -14.90 -6.50 -7.61
N PHE A 117 -14.16 -7.57 -7.36
CA PHE A 117 -14.56 -8.94 -7.74
C PHE A 117 -14.96 -9.09 -9.22
N GLY A 118 -14.35 -8.29 -10.10
CA GLY A 118 -14.64 -8.24 -11.54
C GLY A 118 -15.76 -7.28 -11.94
N GLY A 119 -16.58 -6.79 -10.99
CA GLY A 119 -17.62 -5.79 -11.24
C GLY A 119 -17.07 -4.37 -11.21
N TRP A 120 -17.45 -3.53 -12.18
CA TRP A 120 -17.00 -2.14 -12.24
C TRP A 120 -17.64 -1.25 -11.16
N ASN A 121 -16.82 -0.50 -10.43
CA ASN A 121 -17.25 0.55 -9.53
C ASN A 121 -16.69 1.92 -9.99
N PRO A 122 -17.53 2.84 -10.48
CA PRO A 122 -17.09 4.09 -11.11
C PRO A 122 -16.50 5.11 -10.14
N GLN A 123 -16.69 4.92 -8.83
CA GLN A 123 -16.22 5.85 -7.80
C GLN A 123 -15.91 5.13 -6.49
N LEU A 124 -14.62 5.04 -6.21
CA LEU A 124 -14.05 4.65 -4.93
C LEU A 124 -13.35 5.87 -4.34
N GLY A 125 -12.03 5.84 -4.20
CA GLY A 125 -11.22 6.87 -3.56
C GLY A 125 -10.87 6.51 -2.12
N ASP A 126 -9.99 7.32 -1.53
CA ASP A 126 -9.54 7.17 -0.14
C ASP A 126 -10.70 7.45 0.82
N GLY A 127 -11.56 6.44 1.06
CA GLY A 127 -12.78 6.59 1.86
C GLY A 127 -12.56 6.62 3.37
N ARG A 128 -11.36 6.35 3.85
CA ARG A 128 -10.99 6.37 5.27
C ARG A 128 -9.52 6.70 5.46
N ALA A 129 -8.91 7.35 4.48
CA ALA A 129 -7.49 7.62 4.48
C ALA A 129 -7.20 9.03 4.01
N ILE A 130 -6.14 9.61 4.54
CA ILE A 130 -5.62 10.92 4.14
C ILE A 130 -4.13 10.73 3.87
N LEU A 131 -3.69 11.03 2.64
CA LEU A 131 -2.27 11.27 2.38
C LEU A 131 -1.92 12.54 3.16
N LEU A 132 -1.12 12.43 4.21
CA LEU A 132 -0.68 13.59 4.99
C LEU A 132 0.31 14.44 4.18
N GLY A 133 1.19 13.76 3.45
CA GLY A 133 2.17 14.37 2.57
C GLY A 133 3.19 13.34 2.12
N GLU A 134 4.25 13.84 1.48
CA GLU A 134 5.35 13.03 0.97
C GLU A 134 6.67 13.49 1.58
N VAL A 135 7.57 12.55 1.88
CA VAL A 135 8.93 12.83 2.32
C VAL A 135 9.92 12.21 1.34
N VAL A 136 11.15 12.73 1.33
CA VAL A 136 12.28 12.08 0.64
C VAL A 136 13.09 11.35 1.70
N ASP A 137 13.18 10.03 1.60
CA ASP A 137 13.89 9.20 2.56
C ASP A 137 15.42 9.39 2.47
N GLN A 138 16.17 8.80 3.39
CA GLN A 138 17.63 8.95 3.41
C GLN A 138 18.33 8.37 2.17
N ALA A 139 17.66 7.51 1.40
CA ALA A 139 18.16 6.98 0.14
C ALA A 139 17.77 7.85 -1.07
N GLY A 140 17.14 9.00 -0.84
CA GLY A 140 16.69 9.91 -1.90
C GLY A 140 15.36 9.49 -2.54
N GLN A 141 14.67 8.48 -1.99
CA GLN A 141 13.43 7.96 -2.55
C GLN A 141 12.22 8.64 -1.93
N ARG A 142 11.29 9.08 -2.79
CA ARG A 142 10.05 9.72 -2.33
C ARG A 142 9.09 8.68 -1.74
N ARG A 143 8.58 8.95 -0.53
CA ARG A 143 7.64 8.11 0.20
C ARG A 143 6.40 8.89 0.60
N ASP A 144 5.23 8.31 0.35
CA ASP A 144 3.96 8.79 0.86
C ASP A 144 3.85 8.47 2.36
N ILE A 145 3.29 9.37 3.16
CA ILE A 145 2.80 9.09 4.52
C ILE A 145 1.28 9.25 4.52
N GLN A 146 0.55 8.15 4.61
CA GLN A 146 -0.92 8.11 4.60
C GLN A 146 -1.45 7.68 5.97
N LEU A 147 -2.38 8.45 6.54
CA LEU A 147 -3.09 8.08 7.76
C LEU A 147 -4.36 7.33 7.37
N LYS A 148 -4.48 6.05 7.75
CA LYS A 148 -5.64 5.19 7.49
C LYS A 148 -6.45 4.99 8.77
N GLY A 149 -7.75 5.22 8.70
CA GLY A 149 -8.66 5.37 9.85
C GLY A 149 -8.84 6.82 10.32
N SER A 150 -8.35 7.78 9.53
CA SER A 150 -8.21 9.19 9.92
C SER A 150 -9.45 10.06 9.68
N GLY A 151 -10.63 9.44 9.56
CA GLY A 151 -11.91 10.14 9.42
C GLY A 151 -12.55 10.03 8.04
N ARG A 152 -13.76 10.60 7.94
CA ARG A 152 -14.53 10.58 6.69
C ARG A 152 -13.91 11.50 5.65
N THR A 153 -14.13 11.13 4.41
CA THR A 153 -13.77 11.87 3.20
C THR A 153 -14.98 11.89 2.27
N PRO A 154 -14.96 12.71 1.20
CA PRO A 154 -15.97 12.62 0.14
C PRO A 154 -16.09 11.24 -0.50
N PHE A 155 -15.08 10.38 -0.34
CA PHE A 155 -15.01 9.02 -0.87
C PHE A 155 -15.47 7.95 0.13
N SER A 156 -15.87 8.31 1.35
CA SER A 156 -16.27 7.35 2.39
C SER A 156 -17.51 6.53 2.05
N ARG A 157 -18.30 6.94 1.06
CA ARG A 157 -19.62 6.36 0.78
C ARG A 157 -20.43 6.31 2.09
N MET A 158 -20.91 5.13 2.49
CA MET A 158 -21.66 4.91 3.73
C MET A 158 -20.77 4.58 4.96
N GLY A 159 -19.44 4.56 4.80
CA GLY A 159 -18.50 4.27 5.87
C GLY A 159 -18.28 5.44 6.84
N ASP A 160 -17.89 5.11 8.07
CA ASP A 160 -17.57 6.07 9.14
C ASP A 160 -16.18 6.71 9.01
N GLY A 161 -15.36 6.26 8.03
CA GLY A 161 -14.00 6.76 7.83
C GLY A 161 -13.00 6.35 8.92
N ARG A 162 -13.39 5.50 9.88
CA ARG A 162 -12.56 5.10 11.01
C ARG A 162 -12.10 3.65 10.87
N ALA A 163 -10.99 3.33 11.53
CA ALA A 163 -10.50 1.97 11.71
C ALA A 163 -10.50 1.61 13.21
N TRP A 164 -10.60 0.32 13.50
CA TRP A 164 -10.44 -0.19 14.86
C TRP A 164 -9.09 -0.92 14.98
N VAL A 165 -8.66 -1.17 16.22
CA VAL A 165 -7.32 -1.70 16.55
C VAL A 165 -6.92 -2.93 15.72
N GLY A 166 -7.83 -3.87 15.48
CA GLY A 166 -7.52 -5.14 14.81
C GLY A 166 -6.96 -5.01 13.40
N PRO A 167 -7.69 -4.44 12.43
CA PRO A 167 -7.18 -4.19 11.09
C PRO A 167 -5.89 -3.35 11.07
N VAL A 168 -5.76 -2.38 11.98
CA VAL A 168 -4.55 -1.55 12.09
C VAL A 168 -3.34 -2.38 12.51
N LEU A 169 -3.45 -3.18 13.57
CA LEU A 169 -2.35 -4.02 14.04
C LEU A 169 -2.05 -5.20 13.11
N ARG A 170 -3.08 -5.77 12.46
CA ARG A 170 -2.90 -6.78 11.40
C ARG A 170 -2.09 -6.20 10.25
N GLU A 171 -2.49 -5.04 9.72
CA GLU A 171 -1.74 -4.39 8.65
C GLU A 171 -0.33 -4.01 9.10
N PHE A 172 -0.16 -3.53 10.34
CA PHE A 172 1.16 -3.23 10.91
C PHE A 172 2.08 -4.46 10.89
N VAL A 173 1.68 -5.58 11.48
CA VAL A 173 2.54 -6.76 11.60
C VAL A 173 2.74 -7.47 10.26
N VAL A 174 1.69 -7.63 9.47
CA VAL A 174 1.77 -8.39 8.21
C VAL A 174 2.57 -7.62 7.16
N SER A 175 2.46 -6.29 7.08
CA SER A 175 3.29 -5.48 6.19
C SER A 175 4.77 -5.54 6.56
N GLU A 176 5.11 -5.43 7.84
CA GLU A 176 6.50 -5.49 8.28
C GLU A 176 7.09 -6.90 8.15
N ALA A 177 6.30 -7.96 8.33
CA ALA A 177 6.72 -9.33 8.03
C ALA A 177 7.03 -9.50 6.53
N MET A 178 6.19 -8.96 5.64
CA MET A 178 6.43 -8.99 4.19
C MET A 178 7.73 -8.26 3.83
N HIS A 179 7.98 -7.09 4.41
CA HIS A 179 9.23 -6.36 4.22
C HIS A 179 10.45 -7.15 4.72
N ALA A 180 10.38 -7.73 5.92
CA ALA A 180 11.46 -8.54 6.49
C ALA A 180 11.77 -9.79 5.64
N MET A 181 10.79 -10.33 4.93
CA MET A 181 10.96 -11.42 3.95
C MET A 181 11.40 -10.93 2.55
N GLY A 182 11.66 -9.63 2.39
CA GLY A 182 12.12 -9.04 1.13
C GLY A 182 11.02 -8.86 0.08
N VAL A 183 9.75 -8.94 0.47
CA VAL A 183 8.62 -8.69 -0.44
C VAL A 183 8.41 -7.17 -0.55
N PRO A 184 8.35 -6.60 -1.76
CA PRO A 184 7.94 -5.21 -1.94
C PRO A 184 6.55 -4.96 -1.34
N THR A 185 6.46 -3.99 -0.44
CA THR A 185 5.24 -3.73 0.32
C THR A 185 5.17 -2.31 0.88
N THR A 186 3.95 -1.78 1.04
CA THR A 186 3.71 -0.65 1.92
C THR A 186 4.15 -0.99 3.33
N ARG A 187 4.76 -0.04 4.02
CA ARG A 187 5.32 -0.18 5.38
C ARG A 187 4.41 0.46 6.41
N ALA A 188 4.54 0.06 7.67
CA ALA A 188 3.80 0.64 8.78
C ALA A 188 4.71 1.47 9.69
N LEU A 189 4.52 2.79 9.70
CA LEU A 189 5.27 3.70 10.56
C LEU A 189 4.76 3.67 11.99
N SER A 190 3.45 3.74 12.19
CA SER A 190 2.86 3.71 13.53
C SER A 190 1.45 3.16 13.56
N ALA A 191 1.08 2.61 14.72
CA ALA A 191 -0.31 2.43 15.12
C ALA A 191 -0.61 3.37 16.31
N ALA A 192 -1.69 4.16 16.21
CA ALA A 192 -2.13 5.07 17.26
C ALA A 192 -3.59 4.78 17.64
N ALA A 193 -3.86 4.57 18.92
CA ALA A 193 -5.21 4.50 19.46
C ALA A 193 -5.88 5.86 19.41
N THR A 194 -7.20 5.88 19.19
CA THR A 194 -7.96 7.12 19.03
C THR A 194 -8.67 7.60 20.29
N GLY A 195 -8.88 6.70 21.26
CA GLY A 195 -9.78 6.94 22.40
C GLY A 195 -11.26 6.88 22.04
N GLU A 196 -11.59 6.54 20.79
CA GLU A 196 -12.95 6.45 20.29
C GLU A 196 -13.42 4.98 20.25
N THR A 197 -14.73 4.77 20.35
CA THR A 197 -15.35 3.45 20.16
C THR A 197 -15.93 3.35 18.76
N ILE A 198 -15.50 2.35 18.01
CA ILE A 198 -15.92 2.09 16.64
C ILE A 198 -16.95 0.95 16.61
N ARG A 199 -18.11 1.20 15.99
CA ARG A 199 -19.19 0.22 15.88
C ARG A 199 -19.01 -0.63 14.62
N ARG A 200 -18.86 -1.94 14.79
CA ARG A 200 -18.97 -2.97 13.73
C ARG A 200 -20.03 -3.96 14.20
N GLU A 201 -19.76 -5.27 14.07
CA GLU A 201 -20.56 -6.32 14.69
C GLU A 201 -20.70 -6.12 16.21
N ARG A 202 -19.61 -5.64 16.85
CA ARG A 202 -19.55 -5.19 18.25
C ARG A 202 -18.81 -3.85 18.35
N ALA A 203 -18.73 -3.32 19.56
CA ALA A 203 -17.94 -2.13 19.86
C ALA A 203 -16.46 -2.49 19.99
N TYR A 204 -15.58 -1.75 19.30
CA TYR A 204 -14.14 -1.95 19.33
C TYR A 204 -13.38 -0.64 19.57
N PRO A 205 -12.20 -0.66 20.23
CA PRO A 205 -11.35 0.52 20.32
C PRO A 205 -10.87 0.98 18.94
N GLY A 206 -10.93 2.29 18.69
CA GLY A 206 -10.48 2.90 17.45
C GLY A 206 -8.96 3.03 17.34
N ALA A 207 -8.45 2.97 16.11
CA ALA A 207 -7.04 3.16 15.81
C ALA A 207 -6.81 3.83 14.44
N VAL A 208 -5.66 4.47 14.29
CA VAL A 208 -5.13 5.03 13.04
C VAL A 208 -3.80 4.34 12.73
N LEU A 209 -3.62 3.98 11.47
CA LEU A 209 -2.35 3.49 10.93
C LEU A 209 -1.66 4.62 10.17
N ALA A 210 -0.41 4.92 10.47
CA ALA A 210 0.45 5.70 9.57
C ALA A 210 1.15 4.74 8.61
N ARG A 211 0.65 4.66 7.39
CA ARG A 211 1.16 3.81 6.31
C ARG A 211 2.14 4.58 5.45
N VAL A 212 3.23 3.92 5.05
CA VAL A 212 4.28 4.47 4.21
C VAL A 212 4.34 3.67 2.92
N ALA A 213 4.40 4.33 1.76
CA ALA A 213 4.45 3.65 0.47
C ALA A 213 5.36 4.39 -0.49
N SER A 214 5.86 3.71 -1.53
CA SER A 214 6.51 4.41 -2.65
C SER A 214 5.50 5.32 -3.36
N SER A 215 4.26 4.86 -3.54
CA SER A 215 3.09 5.69 -3.80
C SER A 215 1.79 4.92 -3.53
N HIS A 216 0.68 5.64 -3.35
CA HIS A 216 -0.67 5.05 -3.25
C HIS A 216 -1.43 5.02 -4.59
N ILE A 217 -0.72 5.21 -5.72
CA ILE A 217 -1.30 5.17 -7.06
C ILE A 217 -1.57 3.72 -7.47
N ARG A 218 -2.74 3.47 -8.04
CA ARG A 218 -3.26 2.11 -8.27
C ARG A 218 -3.70 1.96 -9.72
N VAL A 219 -3.89 0.73 -10.19
CA VAL A 219 -4.55 0.49 -11.49
C VAL A 219 -5.92 1.19 -11.52
N GLY A 220 -6.64 1.16 -10.40
CA GLY A 220 -7.89 1.89 -10.19
C GLY A 220 -7.83 3.41 -10.41
N THR A 221 -6.66 4.04 -10.20
CA THR A 221 -6.46 5.48 -10.44
C THR A 221 -6.46 5.79 -11.95
N PHE A 222 -5.81 4.95 -12.77
CA PHE A 222 -5.85 5.08 -14.23
C PHE A 222 -7.26 4.83 -14.77
N GLN A 223 -7.92 3.78 -14.29
CA GLN A 223 -9.28 3.46 -14.68
C GLN A 223 -10.27 4.58 -14.38
N TYR A 224 -10.07 5.32 -13.29
CA TYR A 224 -10.91 6.46 -12.91
C TYR A 224 -10.98 7.53 -14.00
N PHE A 225 -9.83 7.92 -14.54
CA PHE A 225 -9.71 8.95 -15.58
C PHE A 225 -10.07 8.42 -16.96
N TYR A 226 -9.66 7.18 -17.27
CA TYR A 226 -10.06 6.51 -18.50
C TYR A 226 -11.59 6.45 -18.65
N ALA A 227 -12.30 5.98 -17.62
CA ALA A 227 -13.76 5.86 -17.65
C ALA A 227 -14.49 7.21 -17.78
N ARG A 228 -13.82 8.32 -17.38
CA ARG A 228 -14.33 9.70 -17.51
C ARG A 228 -13.95 10.37 -18.82
N ARG A 229 -13.22 9.67 -19.69
CA ARG A 229 -12.65 10.20 -20.93
C ARG A 229 -11.74 11.42 -20.70
N ASP A 230 -11.09 11.46 -19.54
CA ASP A 230 -10.22 12.57 -19.14
C ASP A 230 -8.78 12.29 -19.57
N MET A 231 -8.49 12.55 -20.84
CA MET A 231 -7.20 12.20 -21.46
C MET A 231 -6.05 13.07 -20.95
N GLU A 232 -6.34 14.32 -20.60
CA GLU A 232 -5.36 15.23 -20.01
C GLU A 232 -4.89 14.71 -18.65
N ALA A 233 -5.82 14.32 -17.79
CA ALA A 233 -5.46 13.74 -16.49
C ALA A 233 -4.79 12.38 -16.63
N LEU A 234 -5.25 11.54 -17.58
CA LEU A 234 -4.61 10.25 -17.83
C LEU A 234 -3.15 10.41 -18.28
N ALA A 235 -2.86 11.37 -19.16
CA ALA A 235 -1.49 11.70 -19.57
C ALA A 235 -0.66 12.23 -18.39
N ALA A 236 -1.19 13.20 -17.63
CA ALA A 236 -0.51 13.74 -16.46
C ALA A 236 -0.20 12.68 -15.39
N LEU A 237 -1.12 11.73 -15.17
CA LEU A 237 -0.90 10.60 -14.27
C LEU A 237 0.22 9.68 -14.79
N THR A 238 0.21 9.39 -16.09
CA THR A 238 1.21 8.56 -16.75
C THR A 238 2.60 9.16 -16.60
N ASP A 239 2.75 10.45 -16.92
CA ASP A 239 4.01 11.18 -16.80
C ASP A 239 4.50 11.23 -15.34
N HIS A 240 3.58 11.48 -14.39
CA HIS A 240 3.91 11.48 -12.97
C HIS A 240 4.42 10.11 -12.49
N VAL A 241 3.76 9.02 -12.88
CA VAL A 241 4.15 7.66 -12.49
C VAL A 241 5.48 7.26 -13.15
N ILE A 242 5.70 7.61 -14.42
CA ILE A 242 6.97 7.38 -15.11
C ILE A 242 8.09 8.11 -14.39
N ALA A 243 7.95 9.42 -14.17
CA ALA A 243 8.98 10.22 -13.51
C ALA A 243 9.31 9.71 -12.11
N ARG A 244 8.31 9.23 -11.36
CA ARG A 244 8.47 8.79 -9.98
C ARG A 244 8.99 7.36 -9.83
N HIS A 245 8.54 6.42 -10.67
CA HIS A 245 8.77 4.99 -10.44
C HIS A 245 9.53 4.29 -11.55
N TYR A 246 9.47 4.83 -12.77
CA TYR A 246 9.94 4.18 -13.99
C TYR A 246 10.61 5.19 -14.93
N PRO A 247 11.66 5.92 -14.52
CA PRO A 247 12.24 7.00 -15.33
C PRO A 247 12.83 6.53 -16.67
N GLN A 248 13.06 5.22 -16.82
CA GLN A 248 13.51 4.60 -18.07
C GLN A 248 12.36 4.19 -19.01
N ALA A 249 11.10 4.25 -18.54
CA ALA A 249 9.95 3.92 -19.35
C ALA A 249 9.67 5.01 -20.38
N GLN A 250 9.46 4.60 -21.63
CA GLN A 250 9.10 5.50 -22.73
C GLN A 250 7.59 5.46 -22.93
N GLY A 251 6.92 6.55 -22.52
CA GLY A 251 5.48 6.72 -22.66
C GLY A 251 4.65 5.62 -21.97
N ALA A 252 3.38 5.58 -22.31
CA ALA A 252 2.42 4.65 -21.70
C ALA A 252 2.77 3.17 -21.96
N MET A 253 3.37 2.85 -23.11
CA MET A 253 3.78 1.48 -23.47
C MET A 253 4.95 1.00 -22.60
N GLY A 254 5.98 1.84 -22.42
CA GLY A 254 7.08 1.55 -21.50
C GLY A 254 6.60 1.42 -20.05
N LEU A 255 5.64 2.24 -19.63
CA LEU A 255 5.05 2.15 -18.30
C LEU A 255 4.34 0.81 -18.11
N LEU A 256 3.48 0.40 -19.05
CA LEU A 256 2.76 -0.87 -18.99
C LEU A 256 3.75 -2.04 -18.84
N ARG A 257 4.81 -2.08 -19.66
CA ARG A 257 5.85 -3.11 -19.60
C ARG A 257 6.52 -3.18 -18.23
N ALA A 258 6.88 -2.03 -17.66
CA ALA A 258 7.53 -1.97 -16.36
C ALA A 258 6.61 -2.39 -15.19
N VAL A 259 5.32 -2.03 -15.25
CA VAL A 259 4.34 -2.44 -14.24
C VAL A 259 4.05 -3.94 -14.34
N VAL A 260 3.95 -4.51 -15.54
CA VAL A 260 3.79 -5.96 -15.74
C VAL A 260 4.95 -6.73 -15.12
N ASP A 261 6.21 -6.34 -15.39
CA ASP A 261 7.39 -7.00 -14.83
C ASP A 261 7.38 -6.98 -13.29
N ARG A 262 7.17 -5.81 -12.67
CA ARG A 262 7.14 -5.70 -11.20
C ARG A 262 6.04 -6.54 -10.58
N GLN A 263 4.86 -6.57 -11.20
CA GLN A 263 3.70 -7.30 -10.67
C GLN A 263 3.86 -8.82 -10.82
N ALA A 264 4.45 -9.30 -11.92
CA ALA A 264 4.80 -10.71 -12.08
C ALA A 264 5.77 -11.20 -11.00
N ARG A 265 6.85 -10.43 -10.76
CA ARG A 265 7.83 -10.70 -9.69
C ARG A 265 7.19 -10.69 -8.30
N LEU A 266 6.36 -9.69 -8.02
CA LEU A 266 5.67 -9.55 -6.73
C LEU A 266 4.78 -10.75 -6.43
N VAL A 267 3.95 -11.14 -7.40
CA VAL A 267 3.01 -12.25 -7.23
C VAL A 267 3.76 -13.58 -7.11
N ALA A 268 4.83 -13.81 -7.88
CA ALA A 268 5.68 -15.00 -7.69
C ALA A 268 6.26 -15.09 -6.27
N HIS A 269 6.65 -13.95 -5.69
CA HIS A 269 7.13 -13.90 -4.30
C HIS A 269 6.01 -14.23 -3.29
N TRP A 270 4.78 -13.73 -3.50
CA TRP A 270 3.63 -14.11 -2.67
C TRP A 270 3.39 -15.61 -2.69
N MET A 271 3.43 -16.22 -3.88
CA MET A 271 3.24 -17.65 -4.05
C MET A 271 4.31 -18.45 -3.29
N ALA A 272 5.58 -18.06 -3.40
CA ALA A 272 6.69 -18.72 -2.72
C ALA A 272 6.60 -18.71 -1.18
N LEU A 273 5.87 -17.74 -0.61
CA LEU A 273 5.65 -17.60 0.83
C LEU A 273 4.30 -18.16 1.29
N GLY A 274 3.47 -18.69 0.39
CA GLY A 274 2.13 -19.15 0.75
C GLY A 274 1.22 -18.00 1.18
N PHE A 275 1.47 -16.77 0.70
CA PHE A 275 0.67 -15.60 1.02
C PHE A 275 -0.54 -15.50 0.10
N ILE A 276 -1.72 -15.31 0.69
CA ILE A 276 -2.97 -15.00 0.01
C ILE A 276 -3.38 -13.58 0.36
N HIS A 277 -3.49 -12.71 -0.64
CA HIS A 277 -3.94 -11.32 -0.46
C HIS A 277 -5.44 -11.23 -0.15
N GLY A 278 -6.25 -12.11 -0.74
CA GLY A 278 -7.69 -12.24 -0.47
C GLY A 278 -8.61 -11.19 -1.13
N VAL A 279 -8.11 -10.05 -1.58
CA VAL A 279 -8.89 -9.00 -2.28
C VAL A 279 -8.04 -8.30 -3.33
N MET A 280 -7.73 -8.99 -4.43
CA MET A 280 -6.94 -8.45 -5.54
C MET A 280 -7.81 -7.68 -6.55
N ASN A 281 -8.59 -6.72 -6.06
CA ASN A 281 -9.28 -5.76 -6.93
C ASN A 281 -8.26 -4.86 -7.63
N THR A 282 -8.64 -4.21 -8.73
CA THR A 282 -7.73 -3.28 -9.43
C THR A 282 -7.42 -2.03 -8.59
N ASP A 283 -8.29 -1.66 -7.66
CA ASP A 283 -8.03 -0.62 -6.65
C ASP A 283 -7.13 -1.09 -5.50
N ASN A 284 -6.68 -2.35 -5.48
CA ASN A 284 -5.67 -2.85 -4.54
C ASN A 284 -4.38 -3.29 -5.27
N MET A 285 -4.19 -2.88 -6.51
CA MET A 285 -2.98 -3.15 -7.28
C MET A 285 -2.17 -1.86 -7.44
N ALA A 286 -1.17 -1.67 -6.57
CA ALA A 286 -0.31 -0.50 -6.60
C ALA A 286 0.58 -0.50 -7.84
N VAL A 287 0.61 0.59 -8.60
CA VAL A 287 1.45 0.66 -9.81
C VAL A 287 2.93 0.75 -9.47
N SER A 288 3.30 0.98 -8.22
CA SER A 288 4.68 0.91 -7.72
C SER A 288 5.24 -0.52 -7.70
N GLY A 289 4.38 -1.54 -7.72
CA GLY A 289 4.77 -2.94 -7.53
C GLY A 289 4.89 -3.34 -6.06
N GLU A 290 4.17 -2.67 -5.16
CA GLU A 290 4.13 -2.99 -3.73
C GLU A 290 2.85 -3.75 -3.36
N THR A 291 2.95 -4.66 -2.39
CA THR A 291 1.80 -5.20 -1.68
C THR A 291 1.10 -4.08 -0.91
N ILE A 292 -0.21 -3.95 -1.00
CA ILE A 292 -0.98 -2.87 -0.39
C ILE A 292 -2.35 -3.37 0.12
N ASP A 293 -2.92 -2.69 1.13
CA ASP A 293 -4.27 -2.95 1.64
C ASP A 293 -4.49 -4.37 2.21
N TYR A 294 -3.81 -4.61 3.34
CA TYR A 294 -3.87 -5.82 4.17
C TYR A 294 -5.22 -6.03 4.87
N GLY A 295 -6.25 -6.39 4.09
CA GLY A 295 -7.59 -6.73 4.59
C GLY A 295 -7.67 -8.18 5.10
N PRO A 296 -8.39 -9.08 4.41
CA PRO A 296 -8.47 -10.50 4.76
C PRO A 296 -7.29 -11.30 4.15
N CYS A 297 -6.08 -10.74 4.20
CA CYS A 297 -4.88 -11.41 3.74
C CYS A 297 -4.28 -12.30 4.83
N ALA A 298 -3.59 -13.37 4.44
CA ALA A 298 -2.87 -14.21 5.39
C ALA A 298 -1.84 -15.10 4.69
N PHE A 299 -0.88 -15.57 5.48
CA PHE A 299 -0.02 -16.69 5.12
C PHE A 299 -0.76 -18.00 5.47
N MET A 300 -0.65 -19.00 4.59
CA MET A 300 -1.24 -20.31 4.84
C MET A 300 -0.49 -21.06 5.94
N ASP A 301 -1.25 -21.65 6.87
CA ASP A 301 -0.77 -22.68 7.77
C ASP A 301 -0.65 -24.00 6.96
N GLU A 302 -1.74 -24.76 6.80
CA GLU A 302 -1.77 -25.94 5.91
C GLU A 302 -1.81 -25.53 4.44
N TYR A 303 -1.06 -26.21 3.58
CA TYR A 303 -1.09 -25.96 2.16
C TYR A 303 -2.31 -26.59 1.49
N HIS A 304 -3.08 -25.76 0.76
CA HIS A 304 -4.02 -26.23 -0.24
C HIS A 304 -4.14 -25.16 -1.34
N PRO A 305 -4.07 -25.51 -2.64
CA PRO A 305 -4.07 -24.54 -3.73
C PRO A 305 -5.35 -23.69 -3.80
N ASP A 306 -6.45 -24.22 -3.27
CA ASP A 306 -7.79 -23.61 -3.36
C ASP A 306 -8.14 -22.82 -2.10
N LYS A 307 -7.19 -22.66 -1.17
CA LYS A 307 -7.42 -21.96 0.09
C LYS A 307 -7.74 -20.48 -0.19
N VAL A 308 -8.74 -19.97 0.53
CA VAL A 308 -9.25 -18.59 0.51
C VAL A 308 -9.32 -18.07 1.93
N PHE A 309 -9.14 -16.76 2.13
CA PHE A 309 -9.28 -16.12 3.45
C PHE A 309 -10.31 -14.99 3.49
N SER A 310 -10.73 -14.49 2.34
CA SER A 310 -11.80 -13.50 2.28
C SER A 310 -13.15 -14.19 2.47
N SER A 311 -13.88 -13.79 3.51
CA SER A 311 -15.22 -14.35 3.80
C SER A 311 -16.25 -14.08 2.72
N ILE A 312 -15.99 -13.09 1.85
CA ILE A 312 -16.86 -12.74 0.73
C ILE A 312 -16.41 -13.37 -0.60
N ASP A 313 -15.29 -14.10 -0.62
CA ASP A 313 -14.79 -14.80 -1.81
C ASP A 313 -15.34 -16.24 -1.90
N ALA A 314 -16.67 -16.36 -1.99
CA ALA A 314 -17.37 -17.64 -2.01
C ALA A 314 -17.02 -18.52 -3.24
N TYR A 315 -16.53 -17.91 -4.32
CA TYR A 315 -16.20 -18.59 -5.58
C TYR A 315 -14.69 -18.79 -5.78
N GLY A 316 -13.88 -18.40 -4.79
CA GLY A 316 -12.42 -18.55 -4.85
C GLY A 316 -11.75 -17.75 -5.96
N ARG A 317 -12.28 -16.57 -6.31
CA ARG A 317 -11.66 -15.65 -7.28
C ARG A 317 -10.24 -15.29 -6.85
N TYR A 318 -10.02 -15.12 -5.55
CA TYR A 318 -8.75 -14.72 -4.94
C TYR A 318 -8.12 -15.86 -4.13
N ALA A 319 -8.46 -17.12 -4.44
CA ALA A 319 -7.76 -18.29 -3.91
C ALA A 319 -6.26 -18.24 -4.25
N TYR A 320 -5.44 -18.94 -3.46
CA TYR A 320 -3.98 -18.97 -3.65
C TYR A 320 -3.57 -19.22 -5.11
N ARG A 321 -4.07 -20.30 -5.73
CA ARG A 321 -3.74 -20.64 -7.13
C ARG A 321 -4.19 -19.59 -8.16
N MET A 322 -5.17 -18.76 -7.83
CA MET A 322 -5.79 -17.81 -8.74
C MET A 322 -5.07 -16.46 -8.79
N GLN A 323 -4.21 -16.16 -7.82
CA GLN A 323 -3.53 -14.85 -7.72
C GLN A 323 -2.75 -14.48 -9.00
N PRO A 324 -1.98 -15.37 -9.66
CA PRO A 324 -1.29 -15.03 -10.91
C PRO A 324 -2.26 -14.67 -12.04
N GLN A 325 -3.33 -15.45 -12.20
CA GLN A 325 -4.33 -15.20 -13.24
C GLN A 325 -5.06 -13.88 -13.02
N VAL A 326 -5.43 -13.59 -11.77
CA VAL A 326 -6.08 -12.32 -11.40
C VAL A 326 -5.14 -11.13 -11.62
N ALA A 327 -3.85 -11.27 -11.30
CA ALA A 327 -2.88 -10.21 -11.55
C ALA A 327 -2.76 -9.89 -13.05
N ALA A 328 -2.66 -10.91 -13.91
CA ALA A 328 -2.67 -10.73 -15.36
C ALA A 328 -3.96 -10.05 -15.84
N TRP A 329 -5.12 -10.43 -15.29
CA TRP A 329 -6.39 -9.77 -15.61
C TRP A 329 -6.40 -8.30 -15.18
N ASN A 330 -5.92 -7.96 -13.98
CA ASN A 330 -5.83 -6.57 -13.54
C ASN A 330 -4.88 -5.74 -14.42
N LEU A 331 -3.78 -6.34 -14.91
CA LEU A 331 -2.84 -5.71 -15.85
C LEU A 331 -3.48 -5.47 -17.23
N ALA A 332 -4.33 -6.37 -17.71
CA ALA A 332 -5.14 -6.14 -18.92
C ALA A 332 -6.07 -4.93 -18.75
N GLN A 333 -6.63 -4.73 -17.54
CA GLN A 333 -7.43 -3.55 -17.25
C GLN A 333 -6.59 -2.26 -17.21
N LEU A 334 -5.33 -2.32 -16.77
CA LEU A 334 -4.39 -1.20 -16.86
C LEU A 334 -4.06 -0.88 -18.32
N ALA A 335 -3.74 -1.88 -19.14
CA ALA A 335 -3.48 -1.73 -20.57
C ALA A 335 -4.66 -1.05 -21.28
N THR A 336 -5.89 -1.52 -21.01
CA THR A 336 -7.12 -0.90 -21.50
C THR A 336 -7.22 0.58 -21.11
N ALA A 337 -6.89 0.93 -19.87
CA ALA A 337 -6.93 2.32 -19.42
C ALA A 337 -5.88 3.21 -20.10
N LEU A 338 -4.74 2.65 -20.50
CA LEU A 338 -3.63 3.37 -21.13
C LEU A 338 -3.72 3.44 -22.66
N LEU A 339 -4.51 2.58 -23.29
CA LEU A 339 -4.66 2.46 -24.75
C LEU A 339 -4.84 3.80 -25.50
N PRO A 340 -5.66 4.75 -25.01
CA PRO A 340 -5.83 6.04 -25.68
C PRO A 340 -4.54 6.86 -25.79
N LEU A 341 -3.55 6.63 -24.91
CA LEU A 341 -2.24 7.29 -24.95
C LEU A 341 -1.23 6.56 -25.84
N MET A 342 -1.58 5.38 -26.37
CA MET A 342 -0.68 4.53 -27.14
C MET A 342 -0.99 4.55 -28.66
N GLY A 343 -2.06 5.21 -29.10
CA GLY A 343 -2.54 5.15 -30.48
C GLY A 343 -3.68 4.15 -30.71
N GLU A 344 -4.41 3.80 -29.64
CA GLU A 344 -5.65 3.01 -29.67
C GLU A 344 -5.51 1.67 -30.41
N GLU A 345 -6.23 1.47 -31.52
CA GLU A 345 -6.30 0.19 -32.23
C GLU A 345 -4.94 -0.31 -32.71
N ALA A 346 -4.05 0.59 -33.14
CA ALA A 346 -2.72 0.24 -33.62
C ALA A 346 -1.81 -0.29 -32.48
N ALA A 347 -2.11 0.05 -31.23
CA ALA A 347 -1.34 -0.36 -30.06
C ALA A 347 -1.81 -1.67 -29.42
N ILE A 348 -3.00 -2.17 -29.79
CA ILE A 348 -3.60 -3.39 -29.21
C ILE A 348 -2.65 -4.59 -29.30
N PRO A 349 -2.00 -4.89 -30.44
CA PRO A 349 -1.14 -6.07 -30.54
C PRO A 349 0.04 -6.01 -29.56
N GLU A 350 0.77 -4.89 -29.51
CA GLU A 350 1.92 -4.73 -28.60
C GLU A 350 1.48 -4.72 -27.13
N ALA A 351 0.40 -4.02 -26.79
CA ALA A 351 -0.11 -4.00 -25.41
C ALA A 351 -0.55 -5.40 -24.95
N THR A 352 -1.15 -6.19 -25.86
CA THR A 352 -1.52 -7.58 -25.59
C THR A 352 -0.30 -8.45 -25.37
N GLU A 353 0.73 -8.34 -26.22
CA GLU A 353 2.00 -9.06 -26.07
C GLU A 353 2.65 -8.74 -24.72
N ILE A 354 2.70 -7.47 -24.32
CA ILE A 354 3.24 -7.06 -23.03
C ILE A 354 2.50 -7.71 -21.86
N VAL A 355 1.16 -7.69 -21.88
CA VAL A 355 0.35 -8.32 -20.81
C VAL A 355 0.53 -9.83 -20.79
N GLN A 356 0.61 -10.48 -21.95
CA GLN A 356 0.85 -11.93 -22.06
C GLN A 356 2.25 -12.32 -21.57
N GLY A 357 3.24 -11.43 -21.72
CA GLY A 357 4.59 -11.58 -21.16
C GLY A 357 4.63 -11.74 -19.64
N PHE A 358 3.55 -11.38 -18.92
CA PHE A 358 3.41 -11.68 -17.49
C PHE A 358 3.67 -13.16 -17.18
N ALA A 359 3.14 -14.09 -17.99
CA ALA A 359 3.21 -15.51 -17.71
C ALA A 359 4.65 -16.04 -17.71
N GLU A 360 5.47 -15.55 -18.65
CA GLU A 360 6.88 -15.91 -18.76
C GLU A 360 7.68 -15.38 -17.56
N ILE A 361 7.52 -14.09 -17.22
CA ILE A 361 8.23 -13.47 -16.09
C ILE A 361 7.81 -14.15 -14.78
N TYR A 362 6.50 -14.35 -14.57
CA TYR A 362 5.98 -15.02 -13.38
C TYR A 362 6.51 -16.45 -13.28
N GLY A 363 6.53 -17.21 -14.39
CA GLY A 363 7.03 -18.59 -14.40
C GLY A 363 8.51 -18.67 -14.02
N ALA A 364 9.35 -17.81 -14.62
CA ALA A 364 10.77 -17.73 -14.31
C ALA A 364 11.02 -17.37 -12.83
N GLU A 365 10.29 -16.39 -12.30
CA GLU A 365 10.42 -15.96 -10.91
C GLU A 365 9.88 -16.98 -9.92
N TRP A 366 8.79 -17.66 -10.26
CA TRP A 366 8.26 -18.78 -9.48
C TRP A 366 9.32 -19.87 -9.36
N THR A 367 9.92 -20.29 -10.48
CA THR A 367 10.99 -21.29 -10.49
C THR A 367 12.18 -20.81 -9.68
N ARG A 368 12.61 -19.55 -9.84
CA ARG A 368 13.71 -18.97 -9.08
C ARG A 368 13.46 -19.02 -7.57
N HIS A 369 12.27 -18.63 -7.13
CA HIS A 369 11.93 -18.66 -5.72
C HIS A 369 11.88 -20.09 -5.18
N PHE A 370 11.16 -21.00 -5.84
CA PHE A 370 11.02 -22.38 -5.37
C PHE A 370 12.32 -23.19 -5.46
N ALA A 371 13.17 -22.95 -6.46
CA ALA A 371 14.52 -23.50 -6.52
C ALA A 371 15.32 -23.09 -5.28
N GLY A 372 15.30 -21.81 -4.91
CA GLY A 372 15.93 -21.32 -3.69
C GLY A 372 15.38 -21.99 -2.42
N LYS A 373 14.05 -22.20 -2.35
CA LYS A 373 13.40 -22.91 -1.23
C LYS A 373 13.85 -24.37 -1.12
N LEU A 374 14.24 -24.98 -2.24
CA LEU A 374 14.78 -26.34 -2.32
C LEU A 374 16.32 -26.38 -2.29
N GLY A 375 17.01 -25.24 -2.23
CA GLY A 375 18.48 -25.19 -2.26
C GLY A 375 19.08 -25.57 -3.61
N LEU A 376 18.32 -25.42 -4.69
CA LEU A 376 18.72 -25.75 -6.06
C LEU A 376 19.04 -24.47 -6.86
N SER A 377 19.80 -24.65 -7.94
CA SER A 377 19.96 -23.59 -8.95
C SER A 377 18.63 -23.36 -9.67
N PRO A 378 18.25 -22.10 -9.99
CA PRO A 378 17.10 -21.84 -10.87
C PRO A 378 17.26 -22.44 -12.28
N ASP A 379 18.50 -22.70 -12.71
CA ASP A 379 18.81 -23.32 -14.00
C ASP A 379 18.80 -24.86 -13.95
N ASP A 380 18.57 -25.47 -12.79
CA ASP A 380 18.43 -26.94 -12.69
C ASP A 380 17.09 -27.35 -13.35
N PRO A 381 17.10 -28.19 -14.40
CA PRO A 381 15.89 -28.59 -15.11
C PRO A 381 14.88 -29.32 -14.20
N ASP A 382 15.33 -29.88 -13.08
CA ASP A 382 14.48 -30.60 -12.12
C ASP A 382 13.93 -29.69 -11.01
N ALA A 383 14.37 -28.43 -10.89
CA ALA A 383 13.93 -27.54 -9.81
C ALA A 383 12.41 -27.30 -9.82
N GLN A 384 11.85 -26.96 -10.98
CA GLN A 384 10.41 -26.76 -11.13
C GLN A 384 9.62 -28.07 -10.97
N PRO A 385 9.96 -29.19 -11.64
CA PRO A 385 9.31 -30.48 -11.40
C PRO A 385 9.33 -30.96 -9.94
N LEU A 386 10.46 -30.79 -9.24
CA LEU A 386 10.58 -31.15 -7.82
C LEU A 386 9.68 -30.27 -6.95
N ALA A 387 9.66 -28.96 -7.18
CA ALA A 387 8.81 -28.04 -6.43
C ALA A 387 7.32 -28.35 -6.62
N THR A 388 6.88 -28.58 -7.87
CA THR A 388 5.48 -28.92 -8.16
C THR A 388 5.05 -30.21 -7.48
N ARG A 389 5.84 -31.28 -7.58
CA ARG A 389 5.50 -32.57 -6.93
C ARG A 389 5.46 -32.45 -5.41
N LEU A 390 6.36 -31.68 -4.79
CA LEU A 390 6.31 -31.43 -3.35
C LEU A 390 5.00 -30.73 -2.96
N LEU A 391 4.60 -29.69 -3.70
CA LEU A 391 3.35 -28.99 -3.45
C LEU A 391 2.13 -29.91 -3.61
N ASP A 392 2.10 -30.77 -4.63
CA ASP A 392 1.01 -31.74 -4.83
C ASP A 392 0.88 -32.70 -3.63
N GLN A 393 2.00 -33.19 -3.12
CA GLN A 393 2.03 -34.07 -1.93
C GLN A 393 1.62 -33.31 -0.66
N MET A 394 2.05 -32.05 -0.50
CA MET A 394 1.62 -31.20 0.60
C MET A 394 0.12 -30.95 0.56
N ALA A 395 -0.47 -30.75 -0.63
CA ALA A 395 -1.91 -30.57 -0.80
C ALA A 395 -2.69 -31.85 -0.45
N ALA A 396 -2.18 -33.01 -0.85
CA ALA A 396 -2.80 -34.30 -0.54
C ALA A 396 -2.79 -34.63 0.97
N THR A 397 -1.83 -34.09 1.71
CA THR A 397 -1.61 -34.39 3.13
C THR A 397 -1.92 -33.24 4.08
N TRP A 398 -2.34 -32.08 3.54
CA TRP A 398 -2.55 -30.83 4.28
C TRP A 398 -1.32 -30.42 5.11
N ALA A 399 -0.12 -30.69 4.58
CA ALA A 399 1.11 -30.37 5.28
C ALA A 399 1.27 -28.86 5.47
N ASP A 400 1.85 -28.44 6.59
CA ASP A 400 2.12 -27.03 6.86
C ASP A 400 3.08 -26.45 5.81
N PHE A 401 2.69 -25.35 5.17
CA PHE A 401 3.45 -24.78 4.06
C PHE A 401 4.85 -24.34 4.52
N THR A 402 4.91 -23.53 5.57
CA THR A 402 6.16 -22.92 6.03
C THR A 402 7.07 -23.95 6.68
N LEU A 403 6.52 -24.78 7.56
CA LEU A 403 7.29 -25.77 8.31
C LEU A 403 7.81 -26.90 7.45
N THR A 404 7.13 -27.28 6.36
CA THR A 404 7.66 -28.29 5.41
C THR A 404 8.98 -27.79 4.82
N PHE A 405 9.00 -26.59 4.23
CA PHE A 405 10.24 -26.03 3.68
C PHE A 405 11.30 -25.76 4.76
N ARG A 406 10.89 -25.37 5.96
CA ARG A 406 11.81 -25.15 7.08
C ARG A 406 12.46 -26.45 7.56
N ALA A 407 11.69 -27.53 7.70
CA ALA A 407 12.19 -28.84 8.09
C ALA A 407 13.16 -29.39 7.04
N LEU A 408 12.84 -29.25 5.76
CA LEU A 408 13.77 -29.58 4.67
C LEU A 408 15.08 -28.79 4.78
N SER A 409 15.03 -27.52 5.17
CA SER A 409 16.24 -26.68 5.35
C SER A 409 17.13 -27.21 6.48
N GLU A 410 16.52 -27.59 7.61
CA GLU A 410 17.24 -28.04 8.81
C GLU A 410 17.58 -29.54 8.81
N GLY A 411 17.02 -30.31 7.87
CA GLY A 411 17.21 -31.77 7.83
C GLY A 411 16.46 -32.49 8.95
N THR A 412 15.40 -31.86 9.47
CA THR A 412 14.51 -32.44 10.48
C THR A 412 13.32 -33.13 9.82
N ASP A 413 12.49 -33.80 10.63
CA ASP A 413 11.28 -34.44 10.14
C ASP A 413 10.25 -33.41 9.66
N VAL A 414 9.61 -33.73 8.54
CA VAL A 414 8.42 -33.01 8.04
C VAL A 414 7.17 -33.54 8.75
N HIS A 415 6.01 -32.97 8.43
CA HIS A 415 4.72 -33.45 8.94
C HIS A 415 4.53 -34.97 8.75
N ASP A 416 4.06 -35.68 9.78
CA ASP A 416 3.98 -37.15 9.81
C ASP A 416 3.21 -37.74 8.62
N LEU A 417 2.07 -37.14 8.24
CA LEU A 417 1.29 -37.64 7.10
C LEU A 417 1.99 -37.48 5.76
N LEU A 418 2.85 -36.47 5.63
CA LEU A 418 3.70 -36.27 4.44
C LEU A 418 4.87 -37.25 4.47
N ALA A 419 5.52 -37.39 5.62
CA ALA A 419 6.61 -38.35 5.81
C ALA A 419 6.17 -39.81 5.56
N ALA A 420 4.92 -40.15 5.84
CA ALA A 420 4.39 -41.48 5.60
C ALA A 420 4.15 -41.81 4.11
N GLN A 421 4.16 -40.82 3.20
CA GLN A 421 3.89 -41.06 1.77
C GLN A 421 5.12 -41.68 1.07
N PRO A 422 4.98 -42.85 0.42
CA PRO A 422 6.05 -43.44 -0.39
C PRO A 422 6.57 -42.49 -1.48
N GLU A 423 5.68 -41.70 -2.08
CA GLU A 423 5.99 -40.72 -3.11
C GLU A 423 6.85 -39.57 -2.56
N PHE A 424 6.65 -39.19 -1.30
CA PHE A 424 7.49 -38.19 -0.63
C PHE A 424 8.88 -38.76 -0.32
N GLN A 425 8.98 -40.01 0.11
CA GLN A 425 10.28 -40.64 0.37
C GLN A 425 11.10 -40.77 -0.92
N ALA A 426 10.46 -41.18 -2.03
CA ALA A 426 11.09 -41.21 -3.34
C ALA A 426 11.52 -39.80 -3.80
N TRP A 427 10.64 -38.81 -3.65
CA TRP A 427 10.95 -37.41 -3.95
C TRP A 427 12.12 -36.88 -3.12
N ARG A 428 12.18 -37.22 -1.82
CA ARG A 428 13.24 -36.77 -0.91
C ARG A 428 14.60 -37.34 -1.31
N LEU A 429 14.68 -38.63 -1.67
CA LEU A 429 15.91 -39.24 -2.15
C LEU A 429 16.42 -38.58 -3.44
N GLU A 430 15.51 -38.32 -4.38
CA GLU A 430 15.82 -37.62 -5.63
C GLU A 430 16.33 -36.19 -5.38
N TRP A 431 15.64 -35.45 -4.51
CA TRP A 431 16.03 -34.09 -4.12
C TRP A 431 17.36 -34.06 -3.36
N GLU A 432 17.59 -34.97 -2.42
CA GLU A 432 18.86 -35.06 -1.67
C GLU A 432 20.04 -35.42 -2.58
N ALA A 433 19.82 -36.23 -3.62
CA ALA A 433 20.84 -36.52 -4.63
C ALA A 433 21.30 -35.28 -5.42
N LYS A 434 20.49 -34.21 -5.46
CA LYS A 434 20.87 -32.91 -6.03
C LYS A 434 21.81 -32.09 -5.14
N SER A 435 22.15 -32.57 -3.95
CA SER A 435 23.03 -31.87 -2.99
C SER A 435 22.56 -30.44 -2.67
N PRO A 436 21.33 -30.28 -2.14
CA PRO A 436 20.71 -28.97 -1.94
C PRO A 436 21.52 -28.08 -0.99
N ASP A 437 21.67 -26.80 -1.34
CA ASP A 437 22.32 -25.79 -0.51
C ASP A 437 21.41 -25.36 0.65
N ARG A 438 21.62 -26.00 1.80
CA ARG A 438 20.88 -25.71 3.04
C ARG A 438 21.10 -24.30 3.57
N ALA A 439 22.23 -23.64 3.27
CA ALA A 439 22.47 -22.27 3.69
C ALA A 439 21.57 -21.29 2.90
N VAL A 440 21.42 -21.51 1.60
CA VAL A 440 20.44 -20.78 0.77
C VAL A 440 19.03 -21.02 1.29
N MET A 441 18.67 -22.28 1.53
CA MET A 441 17.34 -22.63 2.04
C MET A 441 17.01 -21.92 3.35
N ARG A 442 17.91 -21.93 4.35
CA ARG A 442 17.70 -21.25 5.64
C ARG A 442 17.48 -19.74 5.51
N ARG A 443 18.09 -19.10 4.50
CA ARG A 443 17.94 -17.66 4.24
C ARG A 443 16.60 -17.32 3.63
N VAL A 444 16.03 -18.20 2.80
CA VAL A 444 14.79 -17.92 2.04
C VAL A 444 13.54 -18.60 2.61
N ASN A 445 13.71 -19.65 3.42
CA ASN A 445 12.62 -20.35 4.10
C ASN A 445 12.43 -19.77 5.51
N PRO A 446 11.40 -18.94 5.73
CA PRO A 446 11.19 -18.32 7.03
C PRO A 446 10.93 -19.39 8.09
N ALA A 447 11.48 -19.17 9.28
CA ALA A 447 11.16 -20.00 10.44
C ALA A 447 9.81 -19.60 11.06
N ILE A 448 9.42 -18.33 10.88
CA ILE A 448 8.26 -17.71 11.52
C ILE A 448 7.53 -16.86 10.47
N ILE A 449 6.21 -16.97 10.46
CA ILE A 449 5.28 -16.14 9.69
C ILE A 449 4.19 -15.62 10.64
N PRO A 450 3.54 -14.48 10.35
CA PRO A 450 2.42 -13.98 11.15
C PRO A 450 1.16 -14.82 10.89
N ARG A 451 1.12 -16.01 11.51
CA ARG A 451 -0.01 -16.94 11.40
C ARG A 451 -1.29 -16.29 11.92
N ASN A 452 -2.42 -16.56 11.26
CA ASN A 452 -3.70 -15.90 11.57
C ASN A 452 -4.10 -15.99 13.04
N HIS A 453 -3.95 -17.17 13.65
CA HIS A 453 -4.30 -17.38 15.06
C HIS A 453 -3.38 -16.59 16.02
N ARG A 454 -2.11 -16.34 15.65
CA ARG A 454 -1.18 -15.50 16.44
C ARG A 454 -1.48 -14.02 16.28
N VAL A 455 -1.77 -13.59 15.06
CA VAL A 455 -2.21 -12.21 14.79
C VAL A 455 -3.52 -11.92 15.53
N GLU A 456 -4.47 -12.86 15.54
CA GLU A 456 -5.72 -12.70 16.26
C GLU A 456 -5.50 -12.68 17.79
N ALA A 457 -4.64 -13.53 18.33
CA ALA A 457 -4.29 -13.50 19.75
C ALA A 457 -3.68 -12.14 20.17
N MET A 458 -2.76 -11.60 19.36
CA MET A 458 -2.22 -10.25 19.56
C MET A 458 -3.31 -9.18 19.53
N ILE A 459 -4.26 -9.28 18.59
CA ILE A 459 -5.37 -8.32 18.48
C ILE A 459 -6.28 -8.38 19.71
N GLN A 460 -6.59 -9.58 20.22
CA GLN A 460 -7.42 -9.72 21.42
C GLN A 460 -6.72 -9.14 22.65
N ALA A 461 -5.43 -9.44 22.85
CA ALA A 461 -4.62 -8.83 23.91
C ALA A 461 -4.65 -7.29 23.83
N ALA A 462 -4.46 -6.72 22.63
CA ALA A 462 -4.49 -5.27 22.42
C ALA A 462 -5.86 -4.64 22.67
N ILE A 463 -6.97 -5.35 22.39
CA ILE A 463 -8.33 -4.90 22.75
C ILE A 463 -8.48 -4.81 24.27
N GLU A 464 -7.90 -5.77 25.01
CA GLU A 464 -7.91 -5.83 26.48
C GLU A 464 -6.93 -4.84 27.12
N GLY A 465 -6.13 -4.14 26.31
CA GLY A 465 -5.16 -3.15 26.76
C GLY A 465 -3.78 -3.72 27.06
N ASP A 466 -3.55 -5.00 26.77
CA ASP A 466 -2.25 -5.65 26.86
C ASP A 466 -1.46 -5.51 25.55
N LEU A 467 -0.32 -4.82 25.63
CA LEU A 467 0.58 -4.57 24.50
C LEU A 467 1.96 -5.23 24.69
N GLY A 468 2.10 -6.07 25.73
CA GLY A 468 3.36 -6.68 26.16
C GLY A 468 3.81 -7.90 25.36
#